data_AF-A0A135P328-F1
#
_entry.id   AF-A0A135P328-F1
#
_cell.length_a   1.000
_cell.length_b   1.000
_cell.length_c   1.000
_cell.angle_alpha   90.00
_cell.angle_beta   90.00
_cell.angle_gamma   90.00
#
_symmetry.space_group_name_H-M   'P 1'
#
loop_
_entity.id
_entity.type
_entity.pdbx_description
1 polymer ?
#
loop_
_entity_poly.entity_id
_entity_poly.type
_entity_poly.pdbx_seq_one_letter_code
_entity_poly.pdbx_strand_id
1 'polypeptide(L)'
;MTTRTRLYFDLLDGVWDDIRGRLSGTFTTQEFQRLLEASAPDVWAPFVEKWGPGGKGSGNFYSPANVLNNYLKDKTRSGELLNLRFVPSAQGWGARVVNRWQFVVADDIPASEEDWEFTEGRKILRSHLFTERAAGVRKKLLRSRGRAGLFCDICETTGEHLSAGLRDALFEAHHSSAPMSNGERTTRKDDVALLCACCHRLLHRLVLVSGNWVMVSEAKALLKIQG
;
A
#
# COMPACT_ATOMS: atom_id res chain seq x y z
N MET A 1 -7.66 -14.44 5.80
CA MET A 1 -8.59 -14.77 4.68
C MET A 1 -9.19 -16.15 4.90
N THR A 2 -10.43 -16.40 4.51
CA THR A 2 -11.03 -17.76 4.60
C THR A 2 -10.42 -18.68 3.53
N THR A 3 -10.27 -19.98 3.83
CA THR A 3 -9.73 -21.01 2.90
C THR A 3 -10.40 -20.96 1.52
N ARG A 4 -11.70 -20.65 1.49
CA ARG A 4 -12.51 -20.56 0.26
C ARG A 4 -12.26 -19.31 -0.59
N THR A 5 -11.63 -18.27 -0.05
CA THR A 5 -11.23 -17.07 -0.82
C THR A 5 -9.85 -17.24 -1.44
N ARG A 6 -8.96 -18.01 -0.78
CA ARG A 6 -7.62 -18.29 -1.28
C ARG A 6 -7.64 -19.05 -2.61
N LEU A 7 -8.56 -20.00 -2.78
CA LEU A 7 -8.77 -20.73 -4.05
C LEU A 7 -8.87 -19.80 -5.27
N TYR A 8 -9.63 -18.71 -5.16
CA TYR A 8 -9.82 -17.76 -6.27
C TYR A 8 -8.57 -16.92 -6.54
N PHE A 9 -7.76 -16.68 -5.51
CA PHE A 9 -6.50 -15.98 -5.68
C PHE A 9 -5.49 -16.89 -6.37
N ASP A 10 -5.46 -18.18 -6.02
CA ASP A 10 -4.58 -19.15 -6.67
C ASP A 10 -4.92 -19.31 -8.16
N LEU A 11 -6.22 -19.31 -8.53
CA LEU A 11 -6.65 -19.27 -9.93
C LEU A 11 -6.15 -18.03 -10.68
N LEU A 12 -6.23 -16.85 -10.05
CA LEU A 12 -5.74 -15.60 -10.63
C LEU A 12 -4.21 -15.55 -10.70
N ASP A 13 -3.51 -16.09 -9.70
CA ASP A 13 -2.05 -16.20 -9.68
C ASP A 13 -1.54 -17.04 -10.85
N GLY A 14 -2.27 -18.10 -11.24
CA GLY A 14 -1.92 -18.94 -12.39
C GLY A 14 -1.92 -18.22 -13.75
N VAL A 15 -2.64 -17.09 -13.87
CA VAL A 15 -2.72 -16.30 -15.12
C VAL A 15 -2.15 -14.89 -14.96
N TRP A 16 -1.58 -14.57 -13.80
CA TRP A 16 -1.20 -13.21 -13.45
C TRP A 16 -0.14 -12.62 -14.40
N ASP A 17 0.91 -13.38 -14.70
CA ASP A 17 2.03 -12.88 -15.52
C ASP A 17 1.62 -12.64 -16.98
N ASP A 18 0.76 -13.50 -17.54
CA ASP A 18 0.21 -13.30 -18.89
C ASP A 18 -0.70 -12.07 -18.96
N ILE A 19 -1.62 -11.93 -18.01
CA ILE A 19 -2.53 -10.78 -17.93
C ILE A 19 -1.74 -9.48 -17.71
N ARG A 20 -0.75 -9.51 -16.81
CA ARG A 20 0.15 -8.38 -16.55
C ARG A 20 0.86 -7.93 -17.82
N GLY A 21 1.37 -8.87 -18.63
CA GLY A 21 2.06 -8.55 -19.88
C GLY A 21 1.20 -7.84 -20.93
N ARG A 22 -0.13 -7.90 -20.79
CA ARG A 22 -1.11 -7.31 -21.71
C ARG A 22 -1.74 -6.02 -21.19
N LEU A 23 -1.47 -5.65 -19.94
CA LEU A 23 -1.98 -4.41 -19.33
C LEU A 23 -1.00 -3.26 -19.55
N SER A 24 -1.54 -2.06 -19.76
CA SER A 24 -0.73 -0.85 -19.83
C SER A 24 -0.18 -0.46 -18.44
N GLY A 25 0.81 0.44 -18.39
CA GLY A 25 1.47 0.86 -17.15
C GLY A 25 0.52 1.32 -16.03
N THR A 26 -0.66 1.84 -16.38
CA THR A 26 -1.77 2.08 -15.44
C THR A 26 -3.05 1.43 -15.94
N PHE A 27 -3.87 0.86 -15.05
CA PHE A 27 -5.13 0.21 -15.41
C PHE A 27 -6.15 0.31 -14.27
N THR A 28 -7.41 -0.02 -14.53
CA THR A 28 -8.49 -0.05 -13.54
C THR A 28 -8.91 -1.48 -13.23
N THR A 29 -9.58 -1.70 -12.10
CA THR A 29 -10.19 -3.02 -11.80
C THR A 29 -11.10 -3.52 -12.93
N GLN A 30 -11.74 -2.60 -13.68
CA GLN A 30 -12.60 -2.95 -14.81
C GLN A 30 -11.82 -3.41 -16.04
N GLU A 31 -10.69 -2.77 -16.31
CA GLU A 31 -9.80 -3.19 -17.39
C GLU A 31 -9.19 -4.56 -17.08
N PHE A 32 -8.80 -4.79 -15.82
CA PHE A 32 -8.36 -6.11 -15.36
C PHE A 32 -9.44 -7.18 -15.56
N GLN A 33 -10.68 -6.91 -15.13
CA GLN A 33 -11.78 -7.85 -15.32
C GLN A 33 -12.04 -8.15 -16.80
N ARG A 34 -12.17 -7.12 -17.65
CA ARG A 34 -12.42 -7.29 -19.09
C ARG A 34 -11.32 -8.11 -19.78
N LEU A 35 -10.08 -7.91 -19.37
CA LEU A 35 -8.97 -8.67 -19.91
C LEU A 35 -9.03 -10.13 -19.44
N LEU A 36 -9.28 -10.38 -18.16
CA LEU A 36 -9.46 -11.73 -17.61
C LEU A 36 -10.60 -12.49 -18.31
N GLU A 37 -11.73 -11.83 -18.52
CA GLU A 37 -12.88 -12.36 -19.28
C GLU A 37 -12.49 -12.78 -20.70
N ALA A 38 -11.67 -11.98 -21.37
CA ALA A 38 -11.28 -12.22 -22.75
C ALA A 38 -10.14 -13.23 -22.90
N SER A 39 -9.17 -13.24 -21.97
CA SER A 39 -7.94 -14.02 -22.10
C SER A 39 -7.90 -15.32 -21.30
N ALA A 40 -8.72 -15.44 -20.25
CA ALA A 40 -8.79 -16.62 -19.40
C ALA A 40 -10.23 -16.94 -18.97
N PRO A 41 -11.14 -17.26 -19.91
CA PRO A 41 -12.54 -17.54 -19.62
C PRO A 41 -12.71 -18.72 -18.64
N ASP A 42 -11.84 -19.73 -18.70
CA ASP A 42 -11.86 -20.88 -17.78
C ASP A 42 -11.52 -20.49 -16.35
N VAL A 43 -10.66 -19.48 -16.16
CA VAL A 43 -10.37 -18.89 -14.83
C VAL A 43 -11.53 -18.02 -14.36
N TRP A 44 -12.22 -17.35 -15.28
CA TRP A 44 -13.33 -16.45 -14.96
C TRP A 44 -14.63 -17.19 -14.62
N ALA A 45 -14.93 -18.30 -15.28
CA ALA A 45 -16.18 -19.04 -15.12
C ALA A 45 -16.51 -19.40 -13.64
N PRO A 46 -15.57 -19.87 -12.81
CA PRO A 46 -15.81 -20.13 -11.38
C PRO A 46 -16.21 -18.89 -10.57
N PHE A 47 -15.80 -17.69 -11.00
CA PHE A 47 -16.21 -16.44 -10.34
C PHE A 47 -17.67 -16.12 -10.67
N VAL A 48 -18.05 -16.27 -11.94
CA VAL A 48 -19.43 -16.05 -12.41
C VAL A 48 -20.38 -17.06 -11.78
N GLU A 49 -19.99 -18.33 -11.68
CA GLU A 49 -20.79 -19.37 -11.02
C GLU A 49 -21.10 -19.00 -9.56
N LYS A 50 -20.12 -18.44 -8.84
CA LYS A 50 -20.27 -18.15 -7.42
C LYS A 50 -20.95 -16.81 -7.11
N TRP A 51 -20.63 -15.76 -7.85
CA TRP A 51 -21.09 -14.39 -7.56
C TRP A 51 -22.02 -13.81 -8.63
N GLY A 52 -22.33 -14.58 -9.67
CA GLY A 52 -23.05 -14.12 -10.85
C GLY A 52 -22.19 -13.24 -11.75
N PRO A 53 -22.76 -12.72 -12.85
CA PRO A 53 -22.04 -11.90 -13.82
C PRO A 53 -21.62 -10.52 -13.26
N GLY A 54 -22.18 -10.10 -12.13
CA GLY A 54 -21.99 -8.76 -11.58
C GLY A 54 -22.76 -7.68 -12.36
N GLY A 55 -22.50 -6.41 -12.03
CA GLY A 55 -23.16 -5.28 -12.69
C GLY A 55 -24.45 -4.80 -12.04
N LYS A 56 -24.89 -3.60 -12.45
CA LYS A 56 -26.10 -2.95 -11.95
C LYS A 56 -27.34 -3.78 -12.33
N GLY A 57 -28.13 -4.18 -11.35
CA GLY A 57 -29.37 -4.94 -11.58
C GLY A 57 -29.19 -6.47 -11.56
N SER A 58 -28.01 -6.98 -11.21
CA SER A 58 -27.73 -8.42 -11.15
C SER A 58 -28.41 -9.17 -9.98
N GLY A 59 -29.05 -8.47 -9.05
CA GLY A 59 -29.73 -9.06 -7.89
C GLY A 59 -28.79 -9.53 -6.77
N ASN A 60 -27.48 -9.57 -6.99
CA ASN A 60 -26.48 -10.02 -6.01
C ASN A 60 -25.82 -8.85 -5.27
N PHE A 61 -25.66 -8.97 -3.94
CA PHE A 61 -24.97 -7.96 -3.12
C PHE A 61 -23.44 -7.95 -3.34
N TYR A 62 -22.87 -9.10 -3.72
CA TYR A 62 -21.45 -9.23 -4.04
C TYR A 62 -21.27 -9.64 -5.51
N SER A 63 -20.35 -8.98 -6.20
CA SER A 63 -19.96 -9.33 -7.57
C SER A 63 -18.52 -9.86 -7.61
N PRO A 64 -18.14 -10.57 -8.69
CA PRO A 64 -16.75 -10.95 -8.94
C PRO A 64 -15.76 -9.78 -8.82
N ALA A 65 -16.19 -8.58 -9.21
CA ALA A 65 -15.37 -7.36 -9.14
C ALA A 65 -14.82 -7.06 -7.73
N ASN A 66 -15.54 -7.43 -6.67
CA ASN A 66 -15.07 -7.26 -5.30
C ASN A 66 -13.87 -8.16 -5.01
N VAL A 67 -13.89 -9.39 -5.51
CA VAL A 67 -12.80 -10.37 -5.35
C VAL A 67 -11.59 -9.92 -6.15
N LEU A 68 -11.79 -9.47 -7.39
CA LEU A 68 -10.71 -8.92 -8.22
C LEU A 68 -10.08 -7.68 -7.58
N ASN A 69 -10.89 -6.78 -7.03
CA ASN A 69 -10.37 -5.62 -6.33
C ASN A 69 -9.52 -6.00 -5.11
N ASN A 70 -9.94 -7.03 -4.36
CA ASN A 70 -9.19 -7.53 -3.22
C ASN A 70 -7.91 -8.25 -3.66
N TYR A 71 -7.93 -8.96 -4.79
CA TYR A 71 -6.75 -9.56 -5.39
C TYR A 71 -5.73 -8.51 -5.82
N LEU A 72 -6.17 -7.43 -6.50
CA LEU A 72 -5.28 -6.34 -6.89
C LEU A 72 -4.74 -5.57 -5.67
N LYS A 73 -5.54 -5.42 -4.60
CA LYS A 73 -5.02 -4.94 -3.30
C LYS A 73 -3.94 -5.88 -2.74
N ASP A 74 -4.09 -7.19 -2.89
CA ASP A 74 -3.06 -8.15 -2.48
C ASP A 74 -1.77 -7.98 -3.28
N LYS A 75 -1.88 -7.70 -4.58
CA LYS A 75 -0.72 -7.34 -5.42
C LYS A 75 -0.07 -6.00 -5.03
N THR A 76 -0.79 -5.10 -4.37
CA THR A 76 -0.14 -3.95 -3.72
C THR A 76 0.69 -4.37 -2.52
N ARG A 77 0.18 -5.28 -1.68
CA ARG A 77 0.93 -5.82 -0.53
C ARG A 77 2.14 -6.63 -0.97
N SER A 78 2.06 -7.24 -2.16
CA SER A 78 3.17 -7.96 -2.76
C SER A 78 4.24 -7.06 -3.40
N GLY A 79 4.02 -5.74 -3.43
CA GLY A 79 4.92 -4.75 -4.04
C GLY A 79 4.91 -4.75 -5.57
N GLU A 80 3.91 -5.36 -6.20
CA GLU A 80 3.79 -5.47 -7.66
C GLU A 80 2.94 -4.34 -8.25
N LEU A 81 1.96 -3.85 -7.48
CA LEU A 81 1.06 -2.76 -7.87
C LEU A 81 1.06 -1.60 -6.88
N LEU A 82 0.63 -0.44 -7.38
CA LEU A 82 0.29 0.75 -6.62
C LEU A 82 -1.20 1.00 -6.75
N ASN A 83 -1.89 1.33 -5.64
CA ASN A 83 -3.23 1.88 -5.70
C ASN A 83 -3.15 3.41 -5.79
N LEU A 84 -3.46 3.98 -6.94
CA LEU A 84 -3.32 5.41 -7.17
C LEU A 84 -4.49 6.21 -6.59
N ARG A 85 -5.71 5.88 -6.99
CA ARG A 85 -6.94 6.60 -6.62
C ARG A 85 -8.18 5.89 -7.13
N PHE A 86 -9.33 6.30 -6.60
CA PHE A 86 -10.61 6.03 -7.23
C PHE A 86 -10.81 6.86 -8.50
N VAL A 87 -11.38 6.24 -9.53
CA VAL A 87 -11.81 6.88 -10.78
C VAL A 87 -13.25 6.50 -11.11
N PRO A 88 -13.99 7.31 -11.88
CA PRO A 88 -15.35 6.97 -12.32
C PRO A 88 -15.37 5.62 -13.04
N SER A 89 -16.37 4.80 -12.73
CA SER A 89 -16.54 3.51 -13.38
C SER A 89 -17.29 3.63 -14.71
N ALA A 90 -17.11 2.66 -15.60
CA ALA A 90 -17.94 2.54 -16.80
C ALA A 90 -19.42 2.30 -16.44
N GLN A 91 -20.31 2.68 -17.37
CA GLN A 91 -21.76 2.42 -17.25
C GLN A 91 -22.02 0.91 -17.10
N GLY A 92 -22.95 0.55 -16.21
CA GLY A 92 -23.34 -0.86 -16.00
C GLY A 92 -22.49 -1.64 -14.99
N TRP A 93 -21.34 -1.10 -14.55
CA TRP A 93 -20.44 -1.78 -13.60
C TRP A 93 -21.05 -2.10 -12.21
N GLY A 94 -22.06 -1.32 -11.80
CA GLY A 94 -22.69 -1.45 -10.48
C GLY A 94 -22.22 -0.37 -9.51
N ALA A 95 -20.95 -0.44 -9.08
CA ALA A 95 -20.32 0.63 -8.28
C ALA A 95 -20.06 1.88 -9.13
N ARG A 96 -20.07 3.09 -8.53
CA ARG A 96 -19.83 4.37 -9.23
C ARG A 96 -18.34 4.67 -9.49
N VAL A 97 -17.46 4.01 -8.76
CA VAL A 97 -16.02 4.22 -8.82
C VAL A 97 -15.28 2.89 -8.74
N VAL A 98 -14.09 2.86 -9.33
CA VAL A 98 -13.15 1.74 -9.26
C VAL A 98 -11.75 2.23 -8.95
N ASN A 99 -10.90 1.36 -8.44
CA ASN A 99 -9.49 1.70 -8.21
C ASN A 99 -8.73 1.75 -9.54
N ARG A 100 -7.84 2.74 -9.64
CA ARG A 100 -6.78 2.82 -10.65
C ARG A 100 -5.48 2.33 -10.05
N TRP A 101 -4.86 1.40 -10.74
CA TRP A 101 -3.64 0.71 -10.41
C TRP A 101 -2.49 1.12 -11.32
N GLN A 102 -1.27 0.96 -10.85
CA GLN A 102 -0.05 1.12 -11.65
C GLN A 102 0.92 0.00 -11.31
N PHE A 103 1.65 -0.53 -12.29
CA PHE A 103 2.74 -1.45 -12.00
C PHE A 103 3.89 -0.72 -11.31
N VAL A 104 4.48 -1.35 -10.30
CA VAL A 104 5.74 -0.87 -9.74
C VAL A 104 6.86 -1.17 -10.73
N VAL A 105 7.38 -0.13 -11.40
CA VAL A 105 8.62 -0.23 -12.19
C VAL A 105 9.82 0.06 -11.28
N ALA A 106 10.96 -0.58 -11.55
CA ALA A 106 12.14 -0.48 -10.70
C ALA A 106 12.66 0.96 -10.55
N ASP A 107 12.44 1.81 -11.54
CA ASP A 107 12.95 3.19 -11.59
C ASP A 107 12.06 4.22 -10.86
N ASP A 108 10.81 3.89 -10.50
CA ASP A 108 9.88 4.83 -9.84
C ASP A 108 10.17 5.03 -8.34
N ILE A 109 11.17 4.31 -7.80
CA ILE A 109 11.61 4.39 -6.41
C ILE A 109 13.11 4.70 -6.44
N PRO A 110 13.58 5.88 -5.98
CA PRO A 110 15.01 6.04 -5.76
C PRO A 110 15.42 5.03 -4.69
N ALA A 111 16.11 3.98 -5.13
CA ALA A 111 16.66 2.96 -4.26
C ALA A 111 17.67 3.65 -3.35
N SER A 112 17.49 3.56 -2.02
CA SER A 112 18.63 3.80 -1.13
C SER A 112 19.53 2.56 -1.16
N GLU A 113 20.81 2.71 -0.81
CA GLU A 113 21.75 1.59 -0.69
C GLU A 113 21.22 0.46 0.24
N GLU A 114 20.29 0.78 1.13
CA GLU A 114 19.63 -0.13 2.06
C GLU A 114 18.57 -1.05 1.42
N ASP A 115 18.10 -0.76 0.19
CA ASP A 115 17.09 -1.55 -0.54
C ASP A 115 17.68 -2.80 -1.24
N TRP A 116 19.01 -2.96 -1.21
CA TRP A 116 19.75 -3.98 -1.97
C TRP A 116 20.05 -5.28 -1.20
N GLU A 117 20.11 -5.26 0.14
CA GLU A 117 20.65 -6.40 0.94
C GLU A 117 19.60 -7.22 1.71
N PHE A 118 18.43 -7.53 1.15
CA PHE A 118 17.47 -8.44 1.82
C PHE A 118 16.83 -9.48 0.90
N THR A 119 17.40 -10.68 0.93
CA THR A 119 16.82 -11.92 0.39
C THR A 119 15.73 -12.41 1.36
N GLU A 120 14.53 -12.70 0.82
CA GLU A 120 13.37 -13.27 1.54
C GLU A 120 12.57 -12.34 2.51
N GLY A 121 12.27 -11.11 2.07
CA GLY A 121 11.28 -10.23 2.75
C GLY A 121 10.69 -9.08 1.90
N ARG A 122 11.04 -9.05 0.60
CA ARG A 122 11.01 -7.86 -0.28
C ARG A 122 9.64 -7.27 -0.61
N LYS A 123 8.56 -8.01 -0.38
CA LYS A 123 7.23 -7.67 -0.92
C LYS A 123 6.45 -6.69 -0.04
N ILE A 124 6.43 -6.95 1.27
CA ILE A 124 5.69 -6.13 2.26
C ILE A 124 6.41 -4.78 2.50
N LEU A 125 7.74 -4.77 2.53
CA LEU A 125 8.53 -3.57 2.80
C LEU A 125 8.49 -2.56 1.66
N ARG A 126 8.53 -3.00 0.39
CA ARG A 126 8.47 -2.08 -0.77
C ARG A 126 7.13 -1.34 -0.84
N SER A 127 6.01 -2.05 -0.63
CA SER A 127 4.68 -1.43 -0.55
C SER A 127 4.58 -0.44 0.61
N HIS A 128 5.20 -0.77 1.74
CA HIS A 128 5.22 0.09 2.91
C HIS A 128 6.01 1.38 2.64
N LEU A 129 7.25 1.27 2.15
CA LEU A 129 8.08 2.41 1.75
C LEU A 129 7.38 3.30 0.71
N PHE A 130 6.71 2.70 -0.27
CA PHE A 130 5.92 3.45 -1.25
C PHE A 130 4.75 4.21 -0.60
N THR A 131 4.04 3.59 0.34
CA THR A 131 2.91 4.22 1.05
C THR A 131 3.38 5.34 1.97
N GLU A 132 4.52 5.16 2.63
CA GLU A 132 5.18 6.19 3.45
C GLU A 132 5.60 7.40 2.61
N ARG A 133 6.18 7.14 1.44
CA ARG A 133 6.68 8.17 0.51
C ARG A 133 5.58 8.78 -0.37
N ALA A 134 4.37 8.24 -0.36
CA ALA A 134 3.24 8.81 -1.09
C ALA A 134 2.96 10.24 -0.58
N ALA A 135 3.20 11.24 -1.43
CA ALA A 135 3.17 12.67 -1.09
C ALA A 135 1.88 13.13 -0.36
N GLY A 136 0.77 12.42 -0.58
CA GLY A 136 -0.51 12.70 0.08
C GLY A 136 -0.52 12.44 1.59
N VAL A 137 0.21 11.43 2.09
CA VAL A 137 0.24 11.05 3.51
C VAL A 137 1.03 12.07 4.31
N ARG A 138 2.28 12.34 3.89
CA ARG A 138 3.16 13.33 4.51
C ARG A 138 2.52 14.72 4.59
N LYS A 139 1.94 15.22 3.48
CA LYS A 139 1.30 16.54 3.46
C LYS A 139 0.08 16.61 4.39
N LYS A 140 -0.68 15.52 4.56
CA LYS A 140 -1.80 15.46 5.50
C LYS A 140 -1.30 15.44 6.95
N LEU A 141 -0.24 14.69 7.24
CA LEU A 141 0.35 14.60 8.57
C LEU A 141 0.92 15.94 9.03
N LEU A 142 1.75 16.59 8.20
CA LEU A 142 2.30 17.93 8.47
C LEU A 142 1.20 18.96 8.76
N ARG A 143 0.13 18.99 7.94
CA ARG A 143 -1.02 19.90 8.20
C ARG A 143 -1.74 19.59 9.51
N SER A 144 -1.85 18.32 9.89
CA SER A 144 -2.52 17.93 11.13
C SER A 144 -1.70 18.29 12.37
N ARG A 145 -0.37 18.16 12.29
CA ARG A 145 0.58 18.48 13.37
C ARG A 145 0.93 19.96 13.45
N GLY A 146 0.87 20.70 12.34
CA GLY A 146 1.25 22.13 12.30
C GLY A 146 0.47 23.05 13.25
N ARG A 147 -0.68 22.61 13.79
CA ARG A 147 -1.41 23.33 14.85
C ARG A 147 -0.84 23.10 16.26
N ALA A 148 -0.15 21.98 16.48
CA ALA A 148 0.44 21.57 17.76
C ALA A 148 1.97 21.70 17.78
N GLY A 149 2.60 21.94 16.62
CA GLY A 149 4.05 21.98 16.43
C GLY A 149 4.58 20.76 15.66
N LEU A 150 5.65 20.95 14.89
CA LEU A 150 6.36 19.87 14.19
C LEU A 150 7.56 19.43 15.03
N PHE A 151 7.56 18.18 15.47
CA PHE A 151 8.67 17.53 16.17
C PHE A 151 8.75 16.05 15.81
N CYS A 152 9.94 15.46 15.92
CA CYS A 152 10.16 14.03 15.69
C CYS A 152 9.58 13.21 16.85
N ASP A 153 8.77 12.20 16.57
CA ASP A 153 8.15 11.35 17.60
C ASP A 153 9.18 10.45 18.33
N ILE A 154 10.43 10.35 17.84
CA ILE A 154 11.54 9.64 18.50
C ILE A 154 12.46 10.60 19.26
N CYS A 155 13.11 11.53 18.55
CA CYS A 155 14.16 12.38 19.13
C CYS A 155 13.71 13.81 19.47
N GLU A 156 12.43 14.13 19.26
CA GLU A 156 11.82 15.42 19.63
C GLU A 156 12.38 16.65 18.91
N THR A 157 13.33 16.48 17.98
CA THR A 157 13.86 17.60 17.19
C THR A 157 12.73 18.35 16.48
N THR A 158 12.70 19.67 16.67
CA THR A 158 11.68 20.54 16.10
C THR A 158 12.10 21.12 14.75
N GLY A 159 13.41 21.24 14.50
CA GLY A 159 13.94 21.93 13.32
C GLY A 159 13.65 23.43 13.30
N GLU A 160 13.34 24.05 14.44
CA GLU A 160 12.95 25.48 14.54
C GLU A 160 14.00 26.47 14.08
N HIS A 161 15.27 26.05 14.05
CA HIS A 161 16.37 26.83 13.51
C HIS A 161 16.32 26.96 11.96
N LEU A 162 15.46 26.19 11.28
CA LEU A 162 15.29 26.21 9.82
C LEU A 162 14.11 27.09 9.41
N SER A 163 14.20 27.66 8.19
CA SER A 163 13.04 28.33 7.57
C SER A 163 11.90 27.33 7.34
N ALA A 164 10.65 27.77 7.37
CA ALA A 164 9.48 26.89 7.28
C ALA A 164 9.50 25.93 6.08
N GLY A 165 9.93 26.41 4.91
CA GLY A 165 10.04 25.58 3.70
C GLY A 165 11.09 24.46 3.80
N LEU A 166 12.20 24.71 4.51
CA LEU A 166 13.25 23.71 4.76
C LEU A 166 12.91 22.81 5.95
N ARG A 167 12.26 23.38 6.98
CA ARG A 167 11.81 22.66 8.17
C ARG A 167 10.86 21.52 7.82
N ASP A 168 9.94 21.74 6.89
CA ASP A 168 9.06 20.66 6.42
C ASP A 168 9.88 19.48 5.88
N ALA A 169 10.92 19.74 5.09
CA ALA A 169 11.77 18.71 4.47
C ALA A 169 12.54 17.84 5.48
N LEU A 170 12.72 18.32 6.71
CA LEU A 170 13.31 17.53 7.79
C LEU A 170 12.46 16.31 8.17
N PHE A 171 11.14 16.39 7.98
CA PHE A 171 10.20 15.43 8.52
C PHE A 171 9.58 14.52 7.46
N GLU A 172 9.48 13.24 7.80
CA GLU A 172 8.93 12.15 7.00
C GLU A 172 7.80 11.45 7.76
N ALA A 173 6.85 10.89 7.02
CA ALA A 173 5.76 10.10 7.58
C ALA A 173 6.21 8.64 7.68
N HIS A 174 6.04 8.04 8.85
CA HIS A 174 6.38 6.64 9.11
C HIS A 174 5.19 5.92 9.72
N HIS A 175 4.85 4.71 9.32
CA HIS A 175 3.78 4.00 10.01
C HIS A 175 4.29 3.47 11.35
N SER A 176 3.61 3.82 12.44
CA SER A 176 4.05 3.48 13.79
C SER A 176 3.95 1.99 14.11
N SER A 177 3.19 1.23 13.31
CA SER A 177 2.90 -0.19 13.51
C SER A 177 3.32 -1.05 12.33
N ALA A 178 3.59 -2.34 12.60
CA ALA A 178 3.96 -3.32 11.60
C ALA A 178 3.03 -3.29 10.37
N PRO A 179 3.58 -3.39 9.15
CA PRO A 179 2.77 -3.56 7.97
C PRO A 179 1.95 -4.84 8.12
N MET A 180 0.62 -4.72 8.01
CA MET A 180 -0.30 -5.80 8.35
C MET A 180 0.00 -7.06 7.53
N SER A 181 0.27 -8.17 8.21
CA SER A 181 0.32 -9.48 7.56
C SER A 181 -1.09 -10.06 7.32
N ASN A 182 -2.16 -9.60 8.00
CA ASN A 182 -3.47 -10.29 7.93
C ASN A 182 -4.75 -9.53 8.37
N GLY A 183 -4.92 -8.22 8.14
CA GLY A 183 -6.19 -7.54 8.53
C GLY A 183 -6.54 -6.28 7.73
N GLU A 184 -7.82 -5.91 7.68
CA GLU A 184 -8.26 -4.56 7.33
C GLU A 184 -8.30 -3.72 8.61
N ARG A 185 -7.49 -2.66 8.66
CA ARG A 185 -7.70 -1.56 9.61
C ARG A 185 -7.74 -0.26 8.79
N THR A 186 -8.73 0.58 9.07
CA THR A 186 -8.69 1.98 8.62
C THR A 186 -7.45 2.61 9.25
N THR A 187 -6.48 3.04 8.45
CA THR A 187 -5.32 3.79 8.94
C THR A 187 -5.82 5.01 9.70
N ARG A 188 -5.71 4.95 11.03
CA ARG A 188 -6.05 6.07 11.91
C ARG A 188 -4.88 7.05 11.88
N LYS A 189 -5.13 8.31 12.23
CA LYS A 189 -4.04 9.30 12.35
C LYS A 189 -2.97 8.87 13.34
N ASP A 190 -3.33 8.01 14.29
CA ASP A 190 -2.45 7.45 15.32
C ASP A 190 -1.55 6.31 14.80
N ASP A 191 -1.75 5.86 13.55
CA ASP A 191 -0.95 4.78 12.93
C ASP A 191 0.25 5.33 12.15
N VAL A 192 0.46 6.65 12.16
CA VAL A 192 1.53 7.33 11.44
C VAL A 192 2.26 8.31 12.36
N ALA A 193 3.55 8.06 12.56
CA ALA A 193 4.49 8.93 13.24
C ALA A 193 5.10 9.96 12.29
N LEU A 194 5.48 11.10 12.84
CA LEU A 194 6.32 12.09 12.19
C LEU A 194 7.76 11.89 12.67
N LEU A 195 8.65 11.44 11.80
CA LEU A 195 10.06 11.21 12.13
C LEU A 195 10.94 12.20 11.38
N CYS A 196 12.06 12.62 11.97
CA CYS A 196 13.09 13.29 11.18
C CYS A 196 13.77 12.27 10.26
N ALA A 197 14.37 12.74 9.15
CA ALA A 197 15.05 11.88 8.18
C ALA A 197 16.07 10.91 8.83
N CYS A 198 16.79 11.37 9.88
CA CYS A 198 17.73 10.53 10.61
C CYS A 198 17.05 9.41 11.41
N CYS A 199 16.01 9.73 12.18
CA CYS A 199 15.29 8.74 12.99
C CYS A 199 14.50 7.75 12.13
N HIS A 200 13.97 8.20 10.99
CA HIS A 200 13.31 7.32 10.02
C HIS A 200 14.27 6.26 9.48
N ARG A 201 15.44 6.69 8.99
CA ARG A 201 16.50 5.79 8.51
C ARG A 201 17.00 4.84 9.60
N LEU A 202 17.22 5.36 10.81
CA LEU A 202 17.68 4.58 11.95
C LEU A 202 16.67 3.49 12.35
N LEU A 203 15.37 3.79 12.32
CA LEU A 203 14.33 2.82 12.65
C LEU A 203 14.25 1.70 11.63
N HIS A 204 14.33 2.01 10.33
CA HIS A 204 14.44 0.98 9.28
C HIS A 204 15.65 0.08 9.51
N ARG A 205 16.83 0.66 9.82
CA ARG A 205 18.02 -0.13 10.14
C ARG A 205 17.85 -0.98 11.40
N LEU A 206 17.18 -0.46 12.42
CA LEU A 206 16.89 -1.20 13.65
C LEU A 206 16.01 -2.41 13.37
N VAL A 207 14.96 -2.27 12.57
CA VAL A 207 14.10 -3.39 12.13
C VAL A 207 14.91 -4.45 11.38
N LEU A 208 15.80 -4.02 10.46
CA LEU A 208 16.67 -4.92 9.71
C LEU A 208 17.61 -5.73 10.61
N VAL A 209 18.31 -5.06 11.53
CA VAL A 209 19.27 -5.71 12.46
C VAL A 209 18.55 -6.59 13.47
N SER A 210 17.35 -6.21 13.92
CA SER A 210 16.58 -6.96 14.92
C SER A 210 15.91 -8.21 14.35
N GLY A 211 15.80 -8.32 13.01
CA GLY A 211 15.08 -9.40 12.34
C GLY A 211 13.57 -9.42 12.63
N ASN A 212 13.04 -8.40 13.32
CA ASN A 212 11.65 -8.27 13.74
C ASN A 212 11.22 -6.81 13.61
N TRP A 213 9.91 -6.60 13.47
CA TRP A 213 9.36 -5.24 13.47
C TRP A 213 9.57 -4.56 14.82
N VAL A 214 9.93 -3.28 14.79
CA VAL A 214 10.12 -2.43 15.96
C VAL A 214 9.18 -1.24 15.86
N MET A 215 8.33 -1.07 16.85
CA MET A 215 7.39 0.05 16.93
C MET A 215 8.14 1.36 17.24
N VAL A 216 7.60 2.50 16.84
CA VAL A 216 8.20 3.82 17.13
C VAL A 216 8.41 4.04 18.63
N SER A 217 7.47 3.61 19.47
CA SER A 217 7.58 3.69 20.93
C SER A 217 8.71 2.81 21.49
N GLU A 218 8.91 1.63 20.92
CA GLU A 218 9.99 0.71 21.29
C GLU A 218 11.33 1.28 20.85
N ALA A 219 11.42 1.82 19.63
CA ALA A 219 12.61 2.49 19.13
C ALA A 219 13.01 3.68 20.01
N LYS A 220 12.04 4.50 20.42
CA LYS A 220 12.29 5.61 21.35
C LYS A 220 12.88 5.12 22.68
N ALA A 221 12.35 4.04 23.24
CA ALA A 221 12.88 3.44 24.46
C ALA A 221 14.28 2.83 24.28
N LEU A 222 14.51 2.12 23.18
CA LEU A 222 15.77 1.43 22.87
C LEU A 222 16.92 2.40 22.60
N LEU A 223 16.65 3.48 21.87
CA LEU A 223 17.66 4.46 21.49
C LEU A 223 18.06 5.37 22.65
N LYS A 224 17.37 5.28 23.81
CA LYS A 224 17.63 6.08 25.03
C LYS A 224 17.79 7.57 24.73
N ILE A 225 17.11 8.08 23.71
CA ILE A 225 17.20 9.49 23.33
C ILE A 225 16.40 10.27 24.36
N GLN A 226 17.09 10.90 25.29
CA GLN A 226 16.53 11.96 26.12
C GLN A 226 16.57 13.25 25.29
N GLY A 227 15.44 13.94 25.22
CA GLY A 227 15.34 15.27 24.61
C GLY A 227 16.18 16.31 25.32
#